data_AF-A0A7S0ITH7-F1
#
_entry.id   AF-A0A7S0ITH7-F1
#
_cell.length_a   1.000
_cell.length_b   1.000
_cell.length_c   1.000
_cell.angle_alpha   90.00
_cell.angle_beta   90.00
_cell.angle_gamma   90.00
#
_symmetry.space_group_name_H-M   'P 1'
#
loop_
_entity.id
_entity.type
_entity.pdbx_description
1 polymer ?
#
loop_
_entity_poly.entity_id
_entity_poly.type
_entity_poly.pdbx_seq_one_letter_code
_entity_poly.pdbx_strand_id
1 'polypeptide(L)'
;EWGSRTDASIVAEGRINWQRKSARLRAYHYAAMVFRMDVGVGRVVEALEQQQVLSNTVIVFMSDNGAIYGTSYPASGHKTELRDGGVRVPLFIWSAQIAASPRDSGSVRDGLVTLADIAPTLWAWATGRQRPNPHRTDGEDLMGAQPPPADRAFFRAL
;
A
#
# COMPACT_ATOMS: atom_id res chain seq x y z
N GLU A 1 20.69 22.61 1.16
CA GLU A 1 19.65 23.43 0.52
C GLU A 1 18.68 22.51 -0.23
N TRP A 2 17.53 22.20 0.38
CA TRP A 2 16.52 21.26 -0.14
C TRP A 2 15.45 21.98 -0.99
N GLY A 3 15.12 23.22 -0.63
CA GLY A 3 14.04 24.00 -1.25
C GLY A 3 14.38 24.68 -2.59
N SER A 4 15.61 24.57 -3.11
CA SER A 4 16.04 25.25 -4.34
C SER A 4 16.00 24.39 -5.60
N ARG A 5 15.69 23.09 -5.50
CA ARG A 5 15.70 22.16 -6.64
C ARG A 5 14.32 22.01 -7.27
N THR A 6 14.27 22.07 -8.61
CA THR A 6 13.03 21.90 -9.39
C THR A 6 12.79 20.44 -9.77
N ASP A 7 11.52 20.06 -9.97
CA ASP A 7 11.13 18.74 -10.49
C ASP A 7 11.89 18.37 -11.78
N ALA A 8 12.06 19.34 -12.68
CA ALA A 8 12.78 19.16 -13.94
C ALA A 8 14.26 18.77 -13.71
N SER A 9 14.91 19.37 -12.71
CA SER A 9 16.30 19.03 -12.35
C SER A 9 16.42 17.62 -11.76
N ILE A 10 15.41 17.16 -11.03
CA ILE A 10 15.34 15.82 -10.44
C ILE A 10 15.16 14.78 -11.55
N VAL A 11 14.24 15.03 -12.48
CA VAL A 11 13.97 14.15 -13.62
C VAL A 11 15.17 14.06 -14.56
N ALA A 12 15.84 15.18 -14.87
CA ALA A 12 17.03 15.20 -15.69
C ALA A 12 18.17 14.36 -15.09
N GLU A 13 18.37 14.47 -13.77
CA GLU A 13 19.34 13.66 -13.04
C GLU A 13 18.91 12.18 -12.98
N GLY A 14 17.60 11.91 -12.93
CA GLY A 14 16.96 10.60 -13.06
C GLY A 14 17.41 9.79 -14.28
N ARG A 15 17.75 10.45 -15.39
CA ARG A 15 18.17 9.83 -16.65
C ARG A 15 19.60 9.25 -16.62
N ILE A 16 20.40 9.61 -15.61
CA ILE A 16 21.71 8.99 -15.36
C ILE A 16 21.47 7.58 -14.78
N ASN A 17 22.19 6.57 -15.29
CA ASN A 17 22.08 5.18 -14.84
C ASN A 17 21.97 5.09 -13.30
N TRP A 18 20.81 4.64 -12.83
CA TRP A 18 20.42 4.61 -11.43
C TRP A 18 21.43 3.88 -10.54
N GLN A 19 22.08 2.85 -11.09
CA GLN A 19 23.12 2.06 -10.41
C GLN A 19 24.41 2.85 -10.16
N ARG A 20 24.70 3.89 -10.97
CA ARG A 20 25.92 4.69 -10.86
C ARG A 20 25.80 5.86 -9.86
N LYS A 21 24.62 6.08 -9.29
CA LYS A 21 24.39 7.16 -8.32
C LYS A 21 25.00 6.82 -6.95
N SER A 22 25.29 7.83 -6.14
CA SER A 22 25.60 7.58 -4.72
C SER A 22 24.34 7.10 -3.97
N ALA A 23 24.53 6.38 -2.85
CA ALA A 23 23.40 5.96 -2.01
C ALA A 23 22.54 7.14 -1.55
N ARG A 24 23.18 8.26 -1.18
CA ARG A 24 22.50 9.51 -0.81
C ARG A 24 21.64 10.06 -1.95
N LEU A 25 22.15 10.04 -3.18
CA LEU A 25 21.42 10.54 -4.32
C LEU A 25 20.23 9.64 -4.71
N ARG A 26 20.41 8.32 -4.59
CA ARG A 26 19.29 7.37 -4.78
C ARG A 26 18.18 7.61 -3.75
N ALA A 27 18.55 7.75 -2.47
CA ALA A 27 17.58 8.07 -1.42
C ALA A 27 16.86 9.40 -1.70
N TYR A 28 17.59 10.41 -2.19
CA TYR A 28 17.02 11.70 -2.55
C TYR A 28 15.98 11.61 -3.67
N HIS A 29 16.27 10.99 -4.82
CA HIS A 29 15.22 10.88 -5.84
C HIS A 29 14.13 9.88 -5.46
N TYR A 30 14.42 8.86 -4.65
CA TYR A 30 13.38 7.99 -4.11
C TYR A 30 12.37 8.78 -3.26
N ALA A 31 12.84 9.61 -2.33
CA ALA A 31 11.99 10.48 -1.55
C ALA A 31 11.18 11.45 -2.42
N ALA A 32 11.80 12.01 -3.47
CA ALA A 32 11.08 12.86 -4.43
C ALA A 32 9.99 12.10 -5.20
N MET A 33 10.25 10.86 -5.62
CA MET A 33 9.25 10.00 -6.28
C MET A 33 8.08 9.68 -5.34
N VAL A 34 8.37 9.31 -4.09
CA VAL A 34 7.34 9.05 -3.07
C VAL A 34 6.49 10.31 -2.82
N PHE A 35 7.13 11.48 -2.68
CA PHE A 35 6.41 12.74 -2.51
C PHE A 35 5.48 13.06 -3.69
N ARG A 36 5.95 12.83 -4.92
CA ARG A 36 5.10 13.06 -6.12
C ARG A 36 3.97 12.05 -6.24
N MET A 37 4.18 10.81 -5.83
CA MET A 37 3.13 9.80 -5.74
C MET A 37 2.07 10.22 -4.73
N ASP A 38 2.47 10.66 -3.53
CA ASP A 38 1.57 11.13 -2.48
C ASP A 38 0.69 12.32 -2.94
N VAL A 39 1.30 13.33 -3.56
CA VAL A 39 0.58 14.43 -4.21
C VAL A 39 -0.40 13.92 -5.28
N GLY A 40 0.00 12.91 -6.05
CA GLY A 40 -0.85 12.26 -7.05
C GLY A 40 -2.05 11.55 -6.45
N VAL A 41 -1.86 10.82 -5.34
CA VAL A 41 -2.95 10.18 -4.58
C VAL A 41 -3.91 11.25 -4.07
N GLY A 42 -3.41 12.35 -3.50
CA GLY A 42 -4.24 13.47 -3.05
C GLY A 42 -5.15 14.02 -4.16
N ARG A 43 -4.62 14.18 -5.38
CA ARG A 43 -5.43 14.62 -6.54
C ARG A 43 -6.53 13.64 -6.94
N VAL A 44 -6.27 12.33 -6.82
CA VAL A 44 -7.31 11.31 -7.08
C VAL A 44 -8.41 11.40 -6.03
N VAL A 45 -8.05 11.54 -4.75
CA VAL A 45 -9.02 11.71 -3.66
C VAL A 45 -9.84 12.99 -3.86
N GLU A 46 -9.18 14.12 -4.14
CA GLU A 46 -9.85 15.39 -4.40
C GLU A 46 -10.83 15.28 -5.60
N ALA A 47 -10.45 14.59 -6.67
CA ALA A 47 -11.33 14.37 -7.81
C ALA A 47 -12.56 13.52 -7.44
N LEU A 48 -12.41 12.50 -6.58
CA LEU A 48 -13.52 11.69 -6.07
C LEU A 48 -14.47 12.51 -5.17
N GLU A 49 -13.93 13.44 -4.38
CA GLU A 49 -14.72 14.39 -3.57
C GLU A 49 -15.51 15.35 -4.45
N GLN A 50 -14.85 15.97 -5.44
CA GLN A 50 -15.50 16.90 -6.38
C GLN A 50 -16.61 16.24 -7.19
N GLN A 51 -16.47 14.95 -7.51
CA GLN A 51 -17.50 14.15 -8.16
C GLN A 51 -18.58 13.63 -7.19
N GLN A 52 -18.46 13.90 -5.89
CA GLN A 52 -19.39 13.47 -4.84
C GLN A 52 -19.56 11.95 -4.74
N VAL A 53 -18.54 11.19 -5.16
CA VAL A 53 -18.54 9.71 -5.12
C VAL A 53 -17.64 9.15 -4.02
N LEU A 54 -16.82 10.00 -3.36
CA LEU A 54 -15.91 9.54 -2.30
C LEU A 54 -16.64 8.81 -1.16
N SER A 55 -17.86 9.25 -0.80
CA SER A 55 -18.67 8.63 0.26
C SER A 55 -19.06 7.17 -0.02
N ASN A 56 -19.06 6.76 -1.29
CA ASN A 56 -19.33 5.39 -1.74
C ASN A 56 -18.10 4.77 -2.44
N THR A 57 -16.90 5.20 -2.06
CA THR A 57 -15.64 4.68 -2.62
C THR A 57 -14.85 3.94 -1.55
N VAL A 58 -14.26 2.83 -1.95
CA VAL A 58 -13.24 2.11 -1.19
C VAL A 58 -11.89 2.41 -1.83
N ILE A 59 -10.92 2.86 -1.02
CA ILE A 59 -9.55 3.09 -1.42
C ILE A 59 -8.68 2.03 -0.75
N VAL A 60 -7.92 1.29 -1.56
CA VAL A 60 -6.88 0.36 -1.10
C VAL A 60 -5.55 0.88 -1.59
N PHE A 61 -4.62 1.09 -0.67
CA PHE A 61 -3.24 1.44 -1.01
C PHE A 61 -2.30 0.36 -0.50
N MET A 62 -1.37 -0.05 -1.36
CA MET A 62 -0.44 -1.13 -1.06
C MET A 62 0.79 -1.07 -1.96
N SER A 63 1.90 -1.66 -1.50
CA SER A 63 3.05 -1.98 -2.38
C SER A 63 2.94 -3.41 -2.90
N ASP A 64 3.51 -3.68 -4.08
CA ASP A 64 3.56 -5.02 -4.69
C ASP A 64 4.66 -5.90 -4.10
N ASN A 65 5.74 -5.27 -3.61
CA ASN A 65 6.88 -5.90 -2.95
C ASN A 65 7.63 -4.90 -2.06
N GLY A 66 8.59 -5.40 -1.30
CA GLY A 66 9.52 -4.60 -0.52
C GLY A 66 10.40 -3.68 -1.38
N ALA A 67 11.17 -2.81 -0.72
CA ALA A 67 11.99 -1.81 -1.40
C ALA A 67 13.10 -2.49 -2.25
N ILE A 68 13.30 -2.05 -3.50
CA ILE A 68 14.57 -2.27 -4.22
C ILE A 68 15.58 -1.18 -3.84
N TYR A 69 15.06 0.04 -3.76
CA TYR A 69 15.78 1.27 -3.46
C TYR A 69 15.05 1.95 -2.31
N GLY A 70 15.79 2.40 -1.29
CA GLY A 70 15.21 2.95 -0.07
C GLY A 70 15.57 2.10 1.13
N THR A 71 14.74 2.15 2.17
CA THR A 71 14.94 1.41 3.41
C THR A 71 13.73 0.54 3.68
N SER A 72 13.98 -0.71 4.08
CA SER A 72 12.97 -1.61 4.65
C SER A 72 13.01 -1.61 6.17
N TYR A 73 13.81 -0.73 6.79
CA TYR A 73 13.94 -0.64 8.24
C TYR A 73 12.57 -0.48 8.93
N PRO A 74 12.33 -1.15 10.07
CA PRO A 74 13.27 -1.98 10.84
C PRO A 74 13.47 -3.40 10.32
N ALA A 75 12.74 -3.80 9.26
CA ALA A 75 12.86 -5.12 8.67
C ALA A 75 14.16 -5.30 7.86
N SER A 76 14.57 -6.56 7.69
CA SER A 76 15.75 -6.92 6.88
C SER A 76 15.33 -7.45 5.50
N GLY A 77 16.16 -7.22 4.48
CA GLY A 77 15.94 -7.68 3.11
C GLY A 77 15.24 -6.67 2.20
N HIS A 78 15.19 -6.99 0.91
CA HIS A 78 14.71 -6.12 -0.17
C HIS A 78 13.88 -6.92 -1.17
N LYS A 79 13.31 -6.27 -2.18
CA LYS A 79 12.68 -6.97 -3.31
C LYS A 79 13.59 -8.10 -3.79
N THR A 80 12.99 -9.25 -4.12
CA THR A 80 13.62 -10.54 -4.49
C THR A 80 14.07 -11.41 -3.31
N GLU A 81 14.02 -10.92 -2.08
CA GLU A 81 14.29 -11.71 -0.88
C GLU A 81 12.99 -12.09 -0.16
N LEU A 82 12.97 -13.27 0.49
CA LEU A 82 11.84 -13.74 1.31
C LEU A 82 11.89 -13.26 2.77
N ARG A 83 12.81 -12.35 3.09
CA ARG A 83 12.85 -11.71 4.42
C ARG A 83 11.78 -10.63 4.49
N ASP A 84 11.35 -10.27 5.70
CA ASP A 84 10.31 -9.25 5.94
C ASP A 84 10.45 -8.01 5.04
N GLY A 85 11.65 -7.46 4.87
CA GLY A 85 11.86 -6.25 4.06
C GLY A 85 11.65 -6.43 2.55
N GLY A 86 11.50 -7.66 2.06
CA GLY A 86 11.17 -7.98 0.67
C GLY A 86 9.69 -8.28 0.42
N VAL A 87 8.92 -8.65 1.45
CA VAL A 87 7.56 -9.19 1.31
C VAL A 87 6.53 -8.54 2.25
N ARG A 88 6.95 -7.98 3.38
CA ARG A 88 6.10 -7.20 4.29
C ARG A 88 6.03 -5.77 3.77
N VAL A 89 4.87 -5.43 3.22
CA VAL A 89 4.61 -4.18 2.52
C VAL A 89 3.54 -3.34 3.24
N PRO A 90 3.52 -2.02 3.05
CA PRO A 90 2.39 -1.22 3.54
C PRO A 90 1.10 -1.68 2.86
N LEU A 91 0.03 -1.77 3.65
CA LEU A 91 -1.35 -1.96 3.21
C LEU A 91 -2.24 -1.10 4.10
N PHE A 92 -3.05 -0.24 3.52
CA PHE A 92 -4.14 0.42 4.22
C PHE A 92 -5.39 0.46 3.36
N ILE A 93 -6.54 0.44 4.05
CA ILE A 93 -7.86 0.44 3.43
C ILE A 93 -8.63 1.60 4.04
N TRP A 94 -9.22 2.42 3.18
CA TRP A 94 -10.04 3.55 3.56
C TRP A 94 -11.41 3.46 2.88
N SER A 95 -12.45 3.82 3.61
CA SER A 95 -13.78 4.12 3.08
C SER A 95 -14.46 5.09 4.04
N ALA A 96 -15.51 5.79 3.59
CA ALA A 96 -16.29 6.65 4.48
C ALA A 96 -16.90 5.86 5.67
N GLN A 97 -17.24 4.58 5.45
CA GLN A 97 -17.77 3.70 6.51
C GLN A 97 -16.71 3.37 7.56
N ILE A 98 -15.47 3.07 7.15
CA ILE A 98 -14.35 2.85 8.08
C ILE A 98 -14.02 4.15 8.82
N ALA A 99 -13.93 5.26 8.09
CA ALA A 99 -13.60 6.57 8.67
C ALA A 99 -14.62 7.03 9.72
N ALA A 100 -15.90 6.70 9.53
CA ALA A 100 -16.98 7.01 10.47
C ALA A 100 -17.08 6.04 11.66
N SER A 101 -16.43 4.87 11.61
CA SER A 101 -16.43 3.88 12.70
C SER A 101 -15.41 4.28 13.78
N PRO A 102 -15.81 4.57 15.03
CA PRO A 102 -14.87 4.87 16.12
C PRO A 102 -13.94 3.70 16.46
N ARG A 103 -14.35 2.47 16.12
CA ARG A 103 -13.57 1.25 16.32
C ARG A 103 -12.50 1.09 15.24
N ASP A 104 -12.82 1.41 13.99
CA ASP A 104 -11.99 1.05 12.84
C ASP A 104 -11.15 2.22 12.32
N SER A 105 -11.62 3.45 12.47
CA SER A 105 -10.92 4.65 12.01
C SER A 105 -9.56 4.80 12.71
N GLY A 106 -8.48 4.84 11.92
CA GLY A 106 -7.11 4.91 12.42
C GLY A 106 -6.62 3.66 13.17
N SER A 107 -7.41 2.57 13.16
CA SER A 107 -7.03 1.33 13.84
C SER A 107 -5.92 0.58 13.09
N VAL A 108 -5.07 -0.11 13.84
CA VAL A 108 -4.10 -1.07 13.32
C VAL A 108 -4.60 -2.48 13.64
N ARG A 109 -4.54 -3.39 12.67
CA ARG A 109 -4.93 -4.80 12.84
C ARG A 109 -3.71 -5.70 12.73
N ASP A 110 -3.35 -6.38 13.82
CA ASP A 110 -2.18 -7.28 13.92
C ASP A 110 -2.33 -8.63 13.20
N GLY A 111 -3.30 -8.75 12.28
CA GLY A 111 -3.59 -9.99 11.55
C GLY A 111 -2.65 -10.21 10.36
N LEU A 112 -2.48 -11.48 9.96
CA LEU A 112 -1.81 -11.81 8.71
C LEU A 112 -2.74 -11.52 7.52
N VAL A 113 -2.24 -10.73 6.58
CA VAL A 113 -2.94 -10.36 5.35
C VAL A 113 -2.03 -10.61 4.17
N THR A 114 -2.59 -11.17 3.10
CA THR A 114 -1.94 -11.32 1.80
C THR A 114 -2.61 -10.44 0.77
N LEU A 115 -1.86 -10.05 -0.26
CA LEU A 115 -2.37 -9.32 -1.41
C LEU A 115 -3.51 -10.08 -2.11
N ALA A 116 -3.54 -11.42 -1.97
CA ALA A 116 -4.63 -12.25 -2.49
C ALA A 116 -5.99 -11.94 -1.83
N ASP A 117 -6.00 -11.41 -0.61
CA ASP A 117 -7.21 -11.10 0.17
C ASP A 117 -7.99 -9.91 -0.38
N ILE A 118 -7.35 -9.04 -1.15
CA ILE A 118 -7.96 -7.80 -1.63
C ILE A 118 -9.15 -8.10 -2.56
N ALA A 119 -8.99 -9.04 -3.49
CA ALA A 119 -10.06 -9.38 -4.43
C ALA A 119 -11.33 -9.93 -3.76
N PRO A 120 -11.27 -10.96 -2.89
CA PRO A 120 -12.46 -11.45 -2.18
C PRO A 120 -13.03 -10.42 -1.20
N THR A 121 -12.21 -9.57 -0.58
CA THR A 121 -12.69 -8.47 0.29
C THR A 121 -13.50 -7.45 -0.50
N LEU A 122 -12.98 -6.97 -1.64
CA LEU A 122 -13.69 -6.01 -2.49
C LEU A 122 -14.97 -6.62 -3.08
N TRP A 123 -14.97 -7.91 -3.41
CA TRP A 123 -16.17 -8.62 -3.85
C TRP A 123 -17.25 -8.64 -2.77
N ALA A 124 -16.88 -8.99 -1.54
CA ALA A 124 -17.80 -9.05 -0.42
C ALA A 124 -18.42 -7.68 -0.15
N TRP A 125 -17.62 -6.61 -0.17
CA TRP A 125 -18.11 -5.25 -0.05
C TRP A 125 -19.01 -4.79 -1.19
N ALA A 126 -18.65 -5.07 -2.44
CA ALA A 126 -19.44 -4.65 -3.58
C ALA A 126 -20.79 -5.36 -3.69
N THR A 127 -20.88 -6.61 -3.20
CA THR A 127 -22.06 -7.47 -3.41
C THR A 127 -22.88 -7.74 -2.15
N GLY A 128 -22.31 -7.48 -0.97
CA GLY A 128 -22.88 -7.91 0.32
C GLY A 128 -22.93 -9.43 0.49
N ARG A 129 -22.20 -10.19 -0.34
CA ARG A 129 -22.22 -11.65 -0.37
C ARG A 129 -20.82 -12.19 -0.18
N GLN A 130 -20.69 -13.24 0.63
CA GLN A 130 -19.49 -14.07 0.57
C GLN A 130 -19.37 -14.67 -0.83
N ARG A 131 -18.16 -14.68 -1.37
CA ARG A 131 -17.92 -15.19 -2.73
C ARG A 131 -18.31 -16.66 -2.79
N PRO A 132 -19.18 -17.08 -3.73
CA PRO A 132 -19.50 -18.48 -3.90
C PRO A 132 -18.29 -19.23 -4.48
N ASN A 133 -17.67 -20.05 -3.62
CA ASN A 133 -16.74 -21.16 -3.90
C ASN A 133 -15.21 -20.86 -3.89
N PRO A 134 -14.38 -21.67 -3.18
CA PRO A 134 -13.01 -21.36 -2.75
C PRO A 134 -11.86 -21.92 -3.62
N HIS A 135 -12.13 -22.51 -4.79
CA HIS A 135 -11.09 -23.23 -5.56
C HIS A 135 -10.28 -22.39 -6.57
N ARG A 136 -10.27 -21.05 -6.48
CA ARG A 136 -9.59 -20.22 -7.50
C ARG A 136 -8.80 -19.02 -6.98
N THR A 137 -8.81 -18.71 -5.70
CA THR A 137 -8.02 -17.61 -5.13
C THR A 137 -7.56 -17.98 -3.74
N ASP A 138 -6.29 -17.70 -3.43
CA ASP A 138 -5.70 -17.98 -2.11
C ASP A 138 -6.11 -16.98 -1.02
N GLY A 139 -6.95 -15.99 -1.39
CA GLY A 139 -7.38 -14.90 -0.52
C GLY A 139 -8.68 -15.14 0.21
N GLU A 140 -8.84 -14.45 1.32
CA GLU A 140 -10.02 -14.42 2.19
C GLU A 140 -10.57 -13.00 2.33
N ASP A 141 -11.86 -12.88 2.69
CA ASP A 141 -12.49 -11.60 3.00
C ASP A 141 -12.03 -11.07 4.37
N LEU A 142 -11.31 -9.94 4.37
CA LEU A 142 -10.74 -9.31 5.57
C LEU A 142 -11.78 -8.59 6.44
N MET A 143 -12.98 -8.35 5.92
CA MET A 143 -14.04 -7.60 6.60
C MET A 143 -15.10 -8.52 7.21
N GLY A 144 -14.94 -9.85 7.07
CA GLY A 144 -15.75 -10.85 7.74
C GLY A 144 -15.65 -10.81 9.26
N ALA A 145 -16.60 -11.46 9.94
CA ALA A 145 -16.72 -11.42 11.40
C ALA A 145 -15.60 -12.16 12.18
N GLN A 146 -14.75 -12.93 11.48
CA GLN A 146 -13.64 -13.67 12.08
C GLN A 146 -12.32 -13.02 11.66
N PRO A 147 -11.36 -12.82 12.58
CA PRO A 147 -10.01 -12.42 12.20
C PRO A 147 -9.42 -13.47 11.24
N PRO A 148 -8.55 -13.06 10.29
CA PRO A 148 -7.85 -14.01 9.44
C PRO A 148 -7.20 -15.11 10.30
N PRO A 149 -7.31 -16.39 9.91
CA PRO A 149 -6.70 -17.51 10.62
C PRO A 149 -5.22 -17.26 10.93
N ALA A 150 -4.81 -17.58 12.16
CA ALA A 150 -3.43 -17.33 12.64
C ALA A 150 -2.38 -18.24 11.98
N ASP A 151 -2.81 -19.28 11.25
CA ASP A 151 -2.00 -20.31 10.60
C ASP A 151 -1.79 -20.07 9.09
N ARG A 152 -2.16 -18.89 8.57
CA ARG A 152 -1.89 -18.53 7.17
C ARG A 152 -0.39 -18.32 6.96
N ALA A 153 0.11 -18.75 5.79
CA ALA A 153 1.52 -18.65 5.45
C ALA A 153 1.93 -17.17 5.23
N PHE A 154 2.59 -16.58 6.26
CA PHE A 154 3.45 -15.36 6.26
C PHE A 154 2.76 -13.98 6.11
N PHE A 155 3.26 -12.78 6.50
CA PHE A 155 4.19 -12.26 7.53
C PHE A 155 3.43 -11.16 8.32
N ARG A 156 3.72 -11.01 9.62
CA ARG A 156 3.02 -10.11 10.57
C ARG A 156 3.06 -8.64 10.12
N ALA A 157 1.90 -8.03 9.89
CA ALA A 157 1.77 -6.57 9.81
C ALA A 157 1.65 -6.00 11.24
N LEU A 158 2.54 -5.07 11.58
CA LEU A 158 2.40 -4.02 12.60
C LEU A 158 2.31 -2.71 11.84
#